data_AF-A0A2V7CM58-F1
#
_entry.id   AF-A0A2V7CM58-F1
#
_cell.length_a   1.000
_cell.length_b   1.000
_cell.length_c   1.000
_cell.angle_alpha   90.00
_cell.angle_beta   90.00
_cell.angle_gamma   90.00
#
_symmetry.space_group_name_H-M   'P 1'
#
loop_
_entity.id
_entity.type
_entity.pdbx_description
1 polymer ?
#
loop_
_entity_poly.entity_id
_entity_poly.type
_entity_poly.pdbx_seq_one_letter_code
_entity_poly.pdbx_strand_id
1 'polypeptide(L)' 'SEERRTEITSSTRLDGRLILQGGDSGRGWSATIAQNTGKMALAVVDHDVTFSVFGACTPR' A
#
# COMPACT_ATOMS: atom_id res chain seq x y z
N SER A 1 -12.89 -18.40 -8.72
CA SER A 1 -11.86 -17.48 -8.20
C SER A 1 -12.43 -16.88 -6.94
N GLU A 2 -11.82 -17.13 -5.78
CA GLU A 2 -12.26 -16.53 -4.52
C GLU A 2 -11.66 -15.12 -4.41
N GLU A 3 -12.51 -14.11 -4.20
CA GLU A 3 -12.08 -12.72 -4.01
C GLU A 3 -11.46 -12.58 -2.62
N ARG A 4 -10.13 -12.63 -2.55
CA ARG A 4 -9.40 -12.34 -1.31
C ARG A 4 -9.46 -10.84 -1.04
N ARG A 5 -10.26 -10.44 -0.06
CA ARG A 5 -10.46 -9.04 0.31
C ARG A 5 -10.05 -8.84 1.77
N THR A 6 -9.22 -7.82 2.02
CA THR A 6 -8.83 -7.40 3.36
C THR A 6 -9.15 -5.92 3.54
N GLU A 7 -9.52 -5.53 4.76
CA GLU A 7 -9.74 -4.12 5.07
C GLU A 7 -8.41 -3.35 5.15
N ILE A 8 -8.47 -2.07 4.78
CA ILE A 8 -7.41 -1.10 5.05
C ILE A 8 -7.62 -0.66 6.50
N THR A 9 -6.63 -0.90 7.37
CA THR A 9 -6.75 -0.58 8.79
C THR A 9 -6.50 0.89 9.08
N SER A 10 -5.72 1.57 8.24
CA SER A 10 -5.49 3.01 8.35
C SER A 10 -5.35 3.66 6.98
N SER A 11 -5.96 4.83 6.84
CA SER A 11 -5.76 5.73 5.71
C SER A 11 -5.51 7.15 6.22
N THR A 12 -4.38 7.74 5.84
CA THR A 12 -3.97 9.07 6.30
C THR A 12 -3.52 9.90 5.12
N ARG A 13 -3.91 11.18 5.11
CA ARG A 13 -3.39 12.16 4.16
C ARG A 13 -2.38 13.03 4.88
N LEU A 14 -1.16 13.11 4.34
CA LEU A 14 -0.06 13.88 4.91
C LEU A 14 0.80 14.44 3.77
N ASP A 15 1.05 15.74 3.77
CA ASP A 15 1.96 16.42 2.82
C ASP A 15 1.73 16.06 1.34
N GLY A 16 0.47 16.07 0.91
CA GLY A 16 0.08 15.74 -0.46
C GLY A 16 0.21 14.25 -0.82
N ARG A 17 0.40 13.39 0.18
CA ARG A 17 0.49 11.93 0.03
C ARG A 17 -0.69 11.25 0.68
N LEU A 18 -1.16 10.18 0.06
CA LEU A 18 -2.06 9.22 0.69
C LEU A 18 -1.22 8.06 1.23
N ILE A 19 -1.28 7.83 2.53
CA ILE A 19 -0.62 6.73 3.21
C ILE A 19 -1.71 5.73 3.59
N LEU A 20 -1.51 4.47 3.21
CA LEU A 20 -2.42 3.36 3.46
C LEU A 20 -1.67 2.27 4.21
N GLN A 21 -2.31 1.66 5.21
CA GLN A 21 -1.74 0.54 5.95
C GLN A 21 -2.78 -0.54 6.16
N GLY A 22 -2.30 -1.76 6.32
CA GLY A 22 -3.13 -2.92 6.62
C GLY A 22 -2.29 -4.14 6.92
N GLY A 23 -2.99 -5.25 7.13
CA GLY A 23 -2.36 -6.55 7.21
C GLY A 23 -3.36 -7.64 6.88
N ASP A 24 -2.86 -8.72 6.27
CA ASP A 24 -3.65 -9.92 5.98
C ASP A 24 -2.74 -11.15 6.12
N SER A 25 -3.30 -12.24 6.65
CA SER A 25 -2.64 -13.55 6.70
C SER A 25 -1.24 -13.50 7.33
N GLY A 26 -1.07 -12.72 8.42
CA GLY A 26 0.19 -12.55 9.15
C GLY A 26 1.18 -11.54 8.56
N ARG A 27 0.87 -10.95 7.40
CA ARG A 27 1.72 -9.97 6.72
C ARG A 27 1.23 -8.55 6.94
N GLY A 28 2.11 -7.66 7.37
CA GLY A 28 1.86 -6.22 7.42
C GLY A 28 2.21 -5.57 6.09
N TRP A 29 1.50 -4.51 5.72
CA TRP A 29 1.85 -3.72 4.54
C TRP A 29 1.60 -2.22 4.74
N SER A 30 2.36 -1.41 4.01
CA SER A 30 2.22 0.04 3.97
C SER A 30 2.46 0.56 2.57
N ALA A 31 1.55 1.39 2.07
CA ALA A 31 1.67 2.07 0.79
C ALA A 31 1.65 3.59 0.95
N THR A 32 2.39 4.28 0.10
CA THR A 32 2.33 5.75 -0.02
C THR A 32 2.14 6.13 -1.48
N ILE A 33 1.21 7.02 -1.75
CA ILE A 33 0.89 7.54 -3.09
C ILE A 33 1.00 9.06 -3.07
N ALA A 34 1.86 9.63 -3.92
CA ALA A 34 1.90 11.07 -4.16
C ALA A 34 0.67 11.47 -5.00
N GLN A 35 -0.23 12.27 -4.44
CA GLN A 35 -1.56 12.50 -5.04
C GLN A 35 -1.50 13.33 -6.33
N ASN A 36 -0.47 14.15 -6.50
CA ASN A 36 -0.30 15.00 -7.69
C ASN A 36 0.30 14.27 -8.90
N THR A 37 1.04 13.19 -8.69
CA THR A 37 1.78 12.48 -9.76
C THR A 37 1.37 11.02 -9.89
N GLY A 38 0.64 10.48 -8.91
CA GLY A 38 0.31 9.07 -8.84
C GLY A 38 1.48 8.16 -8.47
N LYS A 39 2.70 8.69 -8.29
CA LYS A 39 3.87 7.89 -7.90
C LYS A 39 3.61 7.17 -6.57
N MET A 40 3.95 5.89 -6.52
CA MET A 40 3.62 5.01 -5.42
C MET A 40 4.84 4.18 -4.97
N ALA A 41 4.91 3.94 -3.66
CA ALA A 41 5.72 2.86 -3.08
C ALA A 41 4.84 1.99 -2.17
N LEU A 42 5.08 0.68 -2.16
CA LEU A 42 4.45 -0.31 -1.30
C LEU A 42 5.53 -1.18 -0.66
N ALA A 43 5.44 -1.39 0.65
CA ALA A 43 6.21 -2.40 1.37
C ALA A 43 5.24 -3.45 1.93
N VAL A 44 5.60 -4.72 1.79
CA VAL A 44 4.95 -5.85 2.45
C VAL A 44 5.99 -6.55 3.30
N VAL A 45 5.70 -6.75 4.59
CA VAL A 45 6.60 -7.35 5.58
C VAL A 45 5.94 -8.62 6.12
N ASP A 46 6.68 -9.72 6.02
CA ASP A 46 6.45 -10.98 6.72
C ASP A 46 7.61 -11.21 7.70
N HIS A 47 7.55 -12.25 8.53
CA HIS A 47 8.63 -12.61 9.45
C HIS A 47 9.95 -12.94 8.73
N ASP A 48 9.87 -13.61 7.58
CA ASP A 48 11.03 -14.11 6.83
C ASP A 48 11.45 -13.22 5.65
N VAL A 49 10.53 -12.41 5.13
CA VAL A 49 10.73 -11.71 3.85
C VAL A 49 10.06 -10.34 3.83
N THR A 50 10.70 -9.42 3.12
CA THR A 50 10.12 -8.10 2.81
C THR A 50 10.17 -7.87 1.32
N PHE A 51 9.06 -7.38 0.77
CA PHE A 51 8.95 -6.95 -0.62
C PHE A 51 8.77 -5.44 -0.68
N SER A 52 9.48 -4.80 -1.61
CA SER A 52 9.32 -3.38 -1.93
C SER A 52 8.94 -3.24 -3.39
N VAL A 53 7.81 -2.59 -3.66
CA VAL A 53 7.26 -2.38 -4.99
C VAL A 53 7.14 -0.88 -5.25
N PHE A 54 7.61 -0.45 -6.42
CA PHE A 54 7.55 0.94 -6.86
C PHE A 54 6.76 1.03 -8.17
N GLY A 55 5.93 2.05 -8.29
CA GLY A 55 5.08 2.23 -9.47
C GLY A 55 4.42 3.59 -9.51
N ALA A 56 3.38 3.68 -10.32
CA ALA A 56 2.51 4.84 -10.38
C ALA A 56 1.08 4.40 -10.73
N CYS A 57 0.09 5.11 -10.22
CA CYS A 57 -1.28 4.97 -10.73
C CYS A 57 -1.29 5.34 -12.21
N THR A 58 -1.93 4.51 -13.04
CA THR A 58 -2.16 4.86 -14.44
C THR A 58 -3.03 6.11 -14.52
N PRO A 59 -2.66 7.12 -15.34
CA PRO A 59 -3.58 8.19 -15.70
C PRO A 59 -4.88 7.56 -16.24
N ARG A 60 -6.03 8.10 -15.82
CA ARG A 60 -7.32 7.74 -16.41
C ARG A 60 -7.48 8.40 -17.78
#